data_AF-A0A410TLF9-F1
#
_entry.id   AF-A0A410TLF9-F1
#
_cell.length_a   1.000
_cell.length_b   1.000
_cell.length_c   1.000
_cell.angle_alpha   90.00
_cell.angle_beta   90.00
_cell.angle_gamma   90.00
#
_symmetry.space_group_name_H-M   'P 1'
#
loop_
_entity.id
_entity.type
_entity.pdbx_description
1 polymer ?
#
loop_
_entity_poly.entity_id
_entity_poly.type
_entity_poly.pdbx_seq_one_letter_code
_entity_poly.pdbx_strand_id
1 'polypeptide(L)' 'MILFGGVPLGPGFLILILLVGLVVTFLVSNWVYKDAKKRGSSQPFLWGGGIGILTVLFLPLGVAALVIYLILRTLN' A
#
# COMPACT_ATOMS: atom_id res chain seq x y z
N MET A 1 -31.76 15.84 -3.89
CA MET A 1 -31.57 14.89 -2.78
C MET A 1 -31.18 13.56 -3.40
N ILE A 2 -29.90 13.20 -3.37
CA ILE A 2 -29.39 12.04 -4.11
C ILE A 2 -29.78 10.76 -3.37
N LEU A 3 -30.40 9.83 -4.11
CA LEU A 3 -30.64 8.43 -3.74
C LEU A 3 -29.32 7.75 -3.33
N PHE A 4 -29.01 7.70 -2.04
CA PHE A 4 -28.12 6.70 -1.46
C PHE A 4 -28.86 6.05 -0.31
N GLY A 5 -29.66 5.03 -0.63
CA GLY A 5 -30.40 4.24 0.33
C GLY A 5 -29.46 3.55 1.31
N GLY A 6 -29.60 3.90 2.59
CA GLY A 6 -29.49 3.03 3.76
C GLY A 6 -28.57 1.81 3.70
N VAL A 7 -27.29 1.96 3.34
CA VAL A 7 -26.28 0.99 3.77
C VAL A 7 -25.99 1.35 5.23
N PRO A 8 -26.33 0.49 6.21
CA PRO A 8 -25.90 0.74 7.57
C PRO A 8 -24.38 0.51 7.57
N LEU A 9 -23.62 1.61 7.54
CA LEU A 9 -22.15 1.64 7.66
C LEU A 9 -21.74 1.26 9.09
N GLY A 10 -22.19 0.08 9.55
CA GLY A 10 -21.89 -0.46 10.85
C GLY A 10 -20.47 -1.03 10.92
N PRO A 11 -20.08 -1.59 12.07
CA PRO A 11 -18.73 -2.11 12.29
C PRO A 11 -18.25 -3.10 11.22
N GLY A 12 -19.14 -3.91 10.65
CA GLY A 12 -18.82 -4.85 9.58
C GLY A 12 -18.29 -4.19 8.31
N PHE A 13 -18.78 -3.00 7.95
CA PHE A 13 -18.30 -2.26 6.78
C PHE A 13 -16.89 -1.69 7.01
N LEU A 14 -16.61 -1.20 8.23
CA LEU A 14 -15.28 -0.74 8.60
C LEU A 14 -14.25 -1.89 8.57
N ILE A 15 -14.64 -3.07 9.07
CA ILE A 15 -13.81 -4.28 9.01
C ILE A 15 -13.50 -4.67 7.56
N LEU A 16 -14.51 -4.60 6.67
CA LEU A 16 -14.32 -4.88 5.25
C LEU A 16 -13.33 -3.91 4.61
N ILE A 17 -13.45 -2.60 4.86
CA ILE A 17 -12.49 -1.60 4.36
C ILE A 17 -11.08 -1.89 4.88
N LEU A 18 -10.92 -2.20 6.17
CA LEU A 18 -9.62 -2.52 6.75
C LEU A 18 -9.01 -3.78 6.13
N LEU A 19 -9.81 -4.82 5.91
CA LEU A 19 -9.38 -6.04 5.22
C LEU A 19 -8.93 -5.76 3.79
N VAL A 20 -9.73 -5.00 3.02
CA VAL A 20 -9.37 -4.61 1.66
C VAL A 20 -8.08 -3.77 1.67
N GLY A 21 -7.96 -2.81 2.58
CA GLY A 21 -6.76 -1.99 2.75
C GLY A 21 -5.52 -2.81 3.07
N LEU A 22 -5.64 -3.81 3.95
CA LEU A 22 -4.55 -4.74 4.27
C LEU A 22 -4.13 -5.59 3.07
N VAL A 23 -5.10 -6.14 2.33
CA VAL A 23 -4.82 -6.92 1.12
C VAL A 23 -4.12 -6.05 0.08
N VAL A 24 -4.61 -4.84 -0.17
CA VAL A 24 -3.99 -3.90 -1.10
C VAL A 24 -2.56 -3.58 -0.66
N THR A 25 -2.36 -3.28 0.62
CA THR A 25 -1.02 -2.96 1.17
C THR A 25 -0.06 -4.13 0.99
N PHE A 26 -0.51 -5.35 1.25
CA PHE A 26 0.29 -6.56 1.08
C PHE A 26 0.66 -6.80 -0.41
N LEU A 27 -0.30 -6.63 -1.32
CA LEU A 27 -0.06 -6.76 -2.75
C LEU A 27 0.94 -5.72 -3.27
N VAL A 28 0.80 -4.47 -2.86
CA VAL A 28 1.73 -3.38 -3.23
C VAL A 28 3.12 -3.65 -2.66
N SER A 29 3.21 -4.01 -1.37
CA SER A 29 4.48 -4.34 -0.71
C SER A 29 5.22 -5.49 -1.41
N ASN A 30 4.49 -6.56 -1.76
CA ASN A 30 5.05 -7.71 -2.48
C ASN A 30 5.47 -7.35 -3.90
N TRP A 31 4.70 -6.51 -4.60
CA TRP A 31 5.06 -6.01 -5.92
C TRP A 31 6.34 -5.19 -5.88
N VAL A 32 6.45 -4.22 -4.96
CA VAL A 32 7.66 -3.41 -4.76
C VAL A 32 8.87 -4.30 -4.45
N TYR A 33 8.72 -5.28 -3.54
CA TYR A 33 9.80 -6.21 -3.22
C TYR A 33 10.29 -6.95 -4.47
N LYS A 34 9.37 -7.51 -5.26
CA LYS A 34 9.71 -8.26 -6.48
C LYS A 34 10.32 -7.36 -7.54
N ASP A 35 9.82 -6.15 -7.72
CA ASP A 35 10.35 -5.18 -8.68
C ASP A 35 11.77 -4.73 -8.26
N ALA A 36 11.98 -4.36 -7.00
CA ALA A 36 13.30 -3.98 -6.47
C ALA A 36 14.31 -5.11 -6.62
N LYS A 37 13.89 -6.36 -6.36
CA LYS A 37 14.73 -7.55 -6.54
C LYS A 37 15.10 -7.76 -8.00
N LYS A 38 14.16 -7.60 -8.94
CA LYS A 38 14.42 -7.71 -10.39
C LYS A 38 15.38 -6.64 -10.90
N ARG A 39 15.36 -5.45 -10.29
CA ARG A 39 16.24 -4.31 -10.62
C ARG A 39 17.62 -4.37 -9.94
N GLY A 40 17.94 -5.47 -9.25
CA GLY A 40 19.25 -5.65 -8.62
C GLY A 40 19.48 -4.81 -7.36
N SER A 41 18.42 -4.30 -6.72
CA SER A 41 18.54 -3.59 -5.44
C SER A 41 19.24 -4.49 -4.41
N SER A 42 20.23 -3.93 -3.68
CA SER A 42 20.94 -4.63 -2.60
C SER A 42 20.03 -4.98 -1.43
N GLN A 43 18.99 -4.18 -1.18
CA GLN A 43 18.08 -4.33 -0.04
C GLN A 43 16.60 -4.26 -0.47
N PRO A 44 16.09 -5.22 -1.26
CA PRO A 44 14.72 -5.18 -1.77
C PRO A 44 13.66 -5.29 -0.67
N PHE A 45 14.02 -5.88 0.48
CA PHE A 45 13.14 -6.00 1.64
C PHE A 45 12.89 -4.65 2.33
N LEU A 46 13.84 -3.72 2.32
CA LEU A 46 13.63 -2.39 2.89
C LEU A 46 12.63 -1.59 2.07
N TRP A 47 12.66 -1.73 0.74
CA TRP A 47 11.67 -1.10 -0.13
C TRP A 47 10.28 -1.70 0.07
N GLY A 48 10.14 -3.01 -0.15
CA GLY A 48 8.83 -3.67 -0.05
C GLY A 48 8.26 -3.62 1.37
N GLY A 49 9.06 -4.00 2.37
CA GLY A 49 8.65 -4.02 3.77
C GLY A 49 8.45 -2.62 4.33
N GLY A 50 9.34 -1.67 4.03
CA GLY A 50 9.23 -0.29 4.49
C GLY A 50 7.97 0.39 3.99
N ILE A 51 7.65 0.26 2.68
CA ILE A 51 6.40 0.79 2.12
C ILE A 51 5.19 0.12 2.74
N GLY A 52 5.21 -1.20 2.94
CA GLY A 52 4.11 -1.93 3.58
C GLY A 52 3.86 -1.46 5.02
N ILE A 53 4.90 -1.42 5.85
CA ILE A 53 4.82 -1.02 7.27
C ILE A 53 4.38 0.44 7.38
N LEU A 54 4.97 1.34 6.61
CA LEU A 54 4.59 2.76 6.62
C LEU A 54 3.13 2.94 6.19
N THR A 55 2.63 2.18 5.21
CA THR A 55 1.23 2.30 4.77
C THR A 55 0.24 1.87 5.86
N VAL A 56 0.55 0.82 6.62
CA VAL A 56 -0.31 0.36 7.73
C VAL A 56 -0.27 1.31 8.92
N LEU A 57 0.92 1.76 9.33
CA LEU A 57 1.07 2.62 10.51
C LEU A 57 0.66 4.07 10.24
N PHE A 58 0.95 4.56 9.03
CA PHE A 58 0.74 5.94 8.66
C PHE A 58 0.60 6.10 7.14
N LEU A 59 -0.62 5.87 6.64
CA LEU A 59 -0.94 5.85 5.21
C LEU A 59 -0.28 6.97 4.39
N PRO A 60 -0.27 8.25 4.81
CA PRO A 60 0.40 9.30 4.05
C PRO A 60 1.89 9.08 3.83
N LEU A 61 2.60 8.56 4.85
CA LEU A 61 4.03 8.25 4.74
C LEU A 61 4.28 7.01 3.87
N GLY A 62 3.40 6.01 3.93
CA GLY A 62 3.45 4.85 3.04
C GLY A 62 3.30 5.24 1.57
N VAL A 63 2.35 6.14 1.28
CA VAL A 63 2.15 6.69 -0.06
C VAL A 63 3.36 7.52 -0.49
N ALA A 64 3.89 8.39 0.37
CA ALA A 64 5.09 9.17 0.07
C ALA A 64 6.30 8.27 -0.26
N ALA A 65 6.53 7.23 0.54
CA ALA A 65 7.60 6.25 0.30
C ALA A 65 7.39 5.50 -1.03
N LEU A 66 6.15 5.13 -1.36
CA LEU A 66 5.82 4.52 -2.65
C LEU A 66 6.10 5.47 -3.82
N VAL A 67 5.73 6.75 -3.71
CA VAL A 67 6.03 7.76 -4.73
C VAL A 67 7.55 7.92 -4.92
N ILE A 68 8.32 7.99 -3.84
CA ILE A 68 9.79 8.05 -3.90
C ILE A 68 10.35 6.82 -4.61
N TYR A 69 9.87 5.62 -4.26
CA TYR A 69 10.25 4.38 -4.95
C TYR A 69 9.93 4.44 -6.44
N LEU A 70 8.73 4.93 -6.81
CA LEU A 70 8.30 5.09 -8.19
C LEU A 70 9.19 6.04 -8.99
N ILE A 71 9.69 7.11 -8.36
CA ILE A 71 10.64 8.04 -9.00
C ILE A 71 11.98 7.32 -9.20
N LEU A 72 12.53 6.69 -8.16
CA LEU A 72 13.83 6.02 -8.24
C LEU A 72 13.86 4.86 -9.25
N ARG A 73 12.77 4.09 -9.37
CA ARG A 73 12.68 3.03 -10.40
C ARG A 73 12.63 3.55 -11.85
N THR A 74 12.39 4.85 -12.05
CA THR A 74 12.42 5.44 -13.41
C THR A 74 13.80 5.98 -13.77
N LEU A 75 14.63 6.25 -12.76
CA LEU A 75 16.00 6.74 -12.93
C LEU A 75 17.03 5.60 -13.09
N ASN A 76 16.69 4.39 -12.61
CA ASN A 76 17.46 3.15 -12.74
C ASN A 76 16.85 2.19 -13.75
#